data_AF-A0A522MXR2-F1
#
_entry.id   AF-A0A522MXR2-F1
#
_cell.length_a   1.000
_cell.length_b   1.000
_cell.length_c   1.000
_cell.angle_alpha   90.00
_cell.angle_beta   90.00
_cell.angle_gamma   90.00
#
_symmetry.space_group_name_H-M   'P 1'
#
loop_
_entity.id
_entity.type
_entity.pdbx_description
1 polymer ?
#
loop_
_entity_poly.entity_id
_entity_poly.type
_entity_poly.pdbx_seq_one_letter_code
_entity_poly.pdbx_strand_id
1 'polypeptide(L)' 'MKKRSQFDQFEAAELFCPRCRAARPVRRTLLLVLPDGNKYEYRCSVCGTAVGAKDDNDPSEFAEILRRT' A
#
# COMPACT_ATOMS: atom_id res chain seq x y z
N MET A 1 -11.92 -19.72 -5.41
CA MET A 1 -11.32 -19.00 -6.55
C MET A 1 -11.34 -17.51 -6.23
N LYS A 2 -10.18 -16.86 -6.04
CA LYS A 2 -10.09 -15.40 -5.84
C LYS A 2 -10.53 -14.76 -7.16
N LYS A 3 -11.68 -14.06 -7.21
CA LYS A 3 -12.06 -13.26 -8.38
C LYS A 3 -10.95 -12.23 -8.57
N ARG A 4 -10.09 -12.41 -9.57
CA ARG A 4 -9.13 -11.37 -9.97
C ARG A 4 -9.97 -10.25 -10.56
N SER A 5 -10.14 -9.17 -9.80
CA SER A 5 -10.69 -7.94 -10.35
C SER A 5 -9.86 -7.58 -11.59
N GLN A 6 -10.53 -7.36 -12.72
CA GLN A 6 -9.85 -7.08 -13.99
C GLN A 6 -9.16 -5.70 -13.99
N PHE A 7 -9.40 -4.90 -12.96
CA PHE A 7 -8.65 -3.70 -12.63
C PHE A 7 -8.06 -3.89 -11.24
N ASP A 8 -6.73 -3.84 -11.16
CA ASP A 8 -6.03 -3.64 -9.90
C ASP A 8 -6.29 -2.18 -9.45
N GLN A 9 -6.23 -1.91 -8.15
CA GLN A 9 -6.35 -0.53 -7.69
C GLN A 9 -5.18 0.31 -8.24
N PHE A 10 -5.43 1.59 -8.55
CA PHE A 10 -4.34 2.47 -8.96
C PHE A 10 -3.30 2.59 -7.84
N GLU A 11 -2.04 2.58 -8.25
CA GLU A 11 -0.88 2.68 -7.38
C GLU A 11 -0.02 3.86 -7.81
N ALA A 12 0.54 4.58 -6.84
CA ALA A 12 1.52 5.61 -7.13
C ALA A 12 2.81 4.94 -7.65
N ALA A 13 3.19 5.24 -8.91
CA ALA A 13 4.45 4.79 -9.47
C ALA A 13 5.62 5.63 -8.96
N GLU A 14 5.44 6.95 -8.88
CA GLU A 14 6.45 7.92 -8.42
C GLU A 14 5.82 8.98 -7.51
N LEU A 15 6.58 9.43 -6.51
CA LEU A 15 6.23 10.56 -5.65
C LEU A 15 7.46 11.44 -5.42
N PHE A 16 7.23 12.72 -5.10
CA PHE A 16 8.33 13.60 -4.71
C PHE A 16 8.92 13.17 -3.37
N CYS A 17 10.23 12.92 -3.36
CA CYS A 17 10.96 12.60 -2.14
C CYS A 17 11.68 13.84 -1.59
N PRO A 18 11.36 14.32 -0.37
CA PRO A 18 12.00 15.51 0.19
C PRO A 18 13.50 15.30 0.48
N ARG A 19 13.92 14.05 0.76
CA ARG A 19 15.32 13.70 1.01
C ARG A 19 16.16 13.65 -0.28
N CYS A 20 15.61 13.08 -1.35
CA CYS A 20 16.27 13.02 -2.66
C CYS A 20 16.08 14.30 -3.49
N ARG A 21 15.13 15.17 -3.11
CA ARG A 21 14.72 16.40 -3.79
C ARG A 21 14.34 16.19 -5.27
N ALA A 22 13.68 15.08 -5.57
CA ALA A 22 13.23 14.72 -6.90
C ALA A 22 12.01 13.79 -6.85
N ALA A 23 11.27 13.68 -7.95
CA ALA A 23 10.34 12.58 -8.17
C ALA A 23 11.12 11.26 -8.19
N ARG A 24 10.70 10.28 -7.38
CA ARG A 24 11.36 8.99 -7.26
C ARG A 24 10.33 7.87 -7.31
N PRO A 25 10.70 6.71 -7.86
CA PRO A 25 9.86 5.53 -7.82
C PRO A 25 9.60 5.12 -6.37
N VAL A 26 8.38 4.70 -6.06
CA VAL A 26 7.97 4.31 -4.72
C VAL A 26 7.62 2.83 -4.63
N ARG A 27 7.79 2.26 -3.44
CA ARG A 27 7.29 0.94 -3.08
C ARG A 27 6.24 1.10 -1.99
N ARG A 28 5.13 0.36 -2.11
CA ARG A 28 4.14 0.27 -1.05
C ARG A 28 4.53 -0.80 -0.03
N THR A 29 4.27 -0.54 1.24
CA THR A 29 4.46 -1.49 2.34
C THR A 29 3.20 -1.49 3.19
N LEU A 30 2.66 -2.67 3.48
CA LEU A 30 1.51 -2.83 4.36
C LEU A 30 1.92 -2.44 5.78
N LEU A 31 1.19 -1.49 6.37
CA LEU A 31 1.38 -1.08 7.75
C LEU A 31 0.40 -1.80 8.68
N LEU A 32 -0.88 -1.79 8.33
CA LEU A 32 -1.96 -2.30 9.19
C LEU A 32 -3.02 -2.99 8.35
N VAL A 33 -3.53 -4.09 8.88
CA VAL A 33 -4.75 -4.76 8.40
C VAL A 33 -5.86 -4.37 9.37
N LEU A 34 -6.91 -3.72 8.87
CA LEU A 34 -8.04 -3.21 9.66
C LEU A 34 -9.35 -3.88 9.20
N PRO A 35 -10.41 -3.85 10.03
CA PRO A 35 -11.72 -4.37 9.64
C PRO A 35 -12.32 -3.71 8.40
N ASP A 36 -12.01 -2.44 8.16
CA ASP A 36 -12.53 -1.66 7.04
C ASP A 36 -11.66 -1.74 5.77
N GLY A 37 -10.42 -2.25 5.89
CA GLY A 37 -9.46 -2.35 4.80
C GLY A 37 -8.00 -2.28 5.26
N ASN A 38 -7.08 -2.07 4.33
CA ASN A 38 -5.64 -2.09 4.60
C ASN A 38 -5.02 -0.70 4.49
N LYS A 39 -4.10 -0.40 5.41
CA LYS A 39 -3.29 0.82 5.38
C LYS A 39 -1.89 0.52 4.91
N TYR A 40 -1.45 1.27 3.91
CA TYR A 40 -0.13 1.18 3.29
C TYR A 40 0.64 2.49 3.42
N GLU A 41 1.97 2.36 3.45
CA GLU A 41 2.91 3.47 3.33
C GLU A 41 3.63 3.38 1.98
N TYR A 42 3.79 4.51 1.32
CA TYR A 42 4.69 4.65 0.18
C TYR A 42 6.06 5.11 0.65
N ARG A 43 7.09 4.35 0.30
CA ARG A 43 8.49 4.69 0.58
C ARG A 43 9.25 4.90 -0.71
N CYS A 44 10.12 5.92 -0.71
CA CYS A 44 11.07 6.13 -1.79
C CYS A 44 11.94 4.89 -1.99
N SER A 45 11.93 4.31 -3.19
CA SER A 45 12.68 3.08 -3.49
C SER A 45 14.20 3.27 -3.39
N VAL A 46 14.68 4.51 -3.41
CA VAL A 46 16.11 4.84 -3.39
C VAL A 46 16.62 5.03 -1.96
N CYS A 47 15.96 5.87 -1.16
CA CYS A 47 16.45 6.25 0.17
C CYS A 47 15.57 5.76 1.33
N GLY A 48 14.46 5.06 1.04
CA GLY A 48 13.55 4.49 2.04
C GLY A 48 12.70 5.49 2.80
N THR A 49 12.80 6.79 2.49
CA THR A 49 12.01 7.84 3.17
C THR A 49 10.52 7.64 2.88
N ALA A 50 9.69 7.72 3.91
CA ALA A 50 8.24 7.75 3.76
C ALA A 50 7.82 9.02 3.00
N VAL A 51 7.05 8.84 1.93
CA VAL A 51 6.66 9.91 1.00
C VAL A 51 5.16 9.98 0.77
N GLY A 52 4.39 9.03 1.30
CA GLY A 52 2.94 9.04 1.21
C GLY A 52 2.32 7.84 1.92
N ALA A 53 0.99 7.79 1.91
CA ALA A 53 0.21 6.67 2.41
C ALA A 53 -0.99 6.43 1.49
N LYS A 54 -1.52 5.21 1.53
CA LYS A 54 -2.74 4.80 0.84
C LYS A 54 -3.53 3.89 1.77
N ASP A 55 -4.83 4.13 1.84
CA ASP A 55 -5.76 3.22 2.46
C ASP A 55 -6.59 2.57 1.35
N ASP A 56 -6.81 1.27 1.45
CA ASP A 56 -7.83 0.57 0.67
C ASP A 56 -9.03 0.20 1.53
N ASN A 57 -10.12 -0.22 0.88
CA ASN A 57 -11.34 -0.65 1.55
C ASN A 57 -11.60 -2.15 1.33
N ASP A 58 -10.55 -2.98 1.20
CA ASP A 58 -10.70 -4.44 1.05
C ASP A 58 -10.52 -5.16 2.40
N PRO A 59 -11.61 -5.57 3.07
CA PRO A 59 -11.55 -6.24 4.37
C PRO A 59 -11.16 -7.72 4.27
N SER A 60 -10.88 -8.24 3.06
CA SER A 60 -10.66 -9.67 2.84
C SER A 60 -9.47 -10.23 3.63
N GLU A 61 -8.38 -9.46 3.75
CA GLU A 61 -7.18 -9.88 4.47
C GLU A 61 -7.45 -9.98 5.98
N PHE A 62 -8.19 -9.02 6.54
CA PHE A 62 -8.63 -9.05 7.93
C PHE A 62 -9.50 -10.28 8.22
N ALA A 63 -10.51 -10.53 7.37
CA ALA A 63 -11.37 -11.71 7.51
C ALA A 63 -10.61 -13.04 7.39
N GLU A 64 -9.55 -13.08 6.58
CA GLU A 64 -8.69 -14.26 6.45
C GLU A 64 -7.85 -14.51 7.71
N ILE A 65 -7.30 -13.46 8.33
CA ILE A 65 -6.55 -13.56 9.59
C ILE A 65 -7.45 -14.12 10.69
N LEU A 66 -8.66 -13.58 10.85
CA LEU A 66 -9.60 -14.05 11.88
C LEU A 66 -9.99 -15.52 11.73
N ARG A 67 -10.08 -16.03 10.50
CA ARG A 67 -10.40 -17.46 10.27
C ARG A 67 -9.27 -18.41 10.65
N ARG A 68 -8.04 -17.92 10.76
CA ARG A 68 -6.84 -18.71 11.08
C ARG A 68 -6.53 -18.74 12.58
N THR A 69 -7.20 -17.92 13.38
CA THR A 69 -7.05 -17.87 14.84
C THR A 69 -8.15 -18.69 15.50
#